data_AF-A0A6V7KDF0-F1
#
_entry.id   AF-A0A6V7KDF0-F1
#
_cell.length_a   1.000
_cell.length_b   1.000
_cell.length_c   1.000
_cell.angle_alpha   90.00
_cell.angle_beta   90.00
_cell.angle_gamma   90.00
#
_symmetry.space_group_name_H-M   'P 1'
#
loop_
_entity.id
_entity.type
_entity.pdbx_description
1 polymer ?
#
loop_
_entity_poly.entity_id
_entity_poly.type
_entity_poly.pdbx_seq_one_letter_code
_entity_poly.pdbx_strand_id
1 'polypeptide(L)'
;RTTGKAMGDYGCMLRAYRRHIVDAMLTCHERSTFIPILANIFARKATEIPVEHAERLHGDSKYSVISLISLMYDLVTCLTTTPLRLLSVIGSAIALLGFFLTFVLVVLRLVFGAEWAAEGVFMLFAFLFSFIGAQFVGMGILGEYIGRIYNDVRARPRYFVQRVVKGETRKDETHQESHVK
;
A
#
# COMPACT_ATOMS: atom_id res chain seq x y z
N ARG A 1 -4.39 -9.04 19.16
CA ARG A 1 -3.85 -10.36 18.76
C ARG A 1 -5.02 -11.30 18.60
N THR A 2 -5.46 -11.53 17.36
CA THR A 2 -6.66 -12.30 17.00
C THR A 2 -6.28 -13.18 15.81
N THR A 3 -6.39 -14.49 16.01
CA THR A 3 -6.30 -15.61 15.03
C THR A 3 -4.97 -15.90 14.32
N GLY A 4 -4.25 -16.91 14.85
CA GLY A 4 -3.80 -18.11 14.12
C GLY A 4 -2.68 -18.01 13.08
N LYS A 5 -1.42 -18.10 13.55
CA LYS A 5 -0.12 -18.21 12.83
C LYS A 5 0.21 -17.05 11.88
N ALA A 6 1.34 -16.39 12.16
CA ALA A 6 1.97 -15.46 11.23
C ALA A 6 2.39 -16.25 9.99
N MET A 7 1.82 -15.91 8.83
CA MET A 7 2.34 -16.40 7.55
C MET A 7 3.74 -15.80 7.35
N GLY A 8 4.71 -16.65 7.06
CA GLY A 8 6.08 -16.27 6.76
C GLY A 8 6.26 -15.86 5.29
N ASP A 9 5.45 -16.40 4.38
CA ASP A 9 5.63 -16.20 2.94
C ASP A 9 4.38 -15.62 2.25
N TYR A 10 4.35 -14.29 2.18
CA TYR A 10 3.36 -13.54 1.40
C TYR A 10 3.71 -13.46 -0.10
N GLY A 11 4.89 -13.91 -0.53
CA GLY A 11 5.36 -13.88 -1.92
C GLY A 11 4.97 -15.10 -2.76
N CYS A 12 4.80 -16.28 -2.15
CA CYS A 12 4.55 -17.54 -2.87
C CYS A 12 3.22 -17.56 -3.66
N MET A 13 3.22 -17.48 -4.99
CA MET A 13 1.98 -17.44 -5.79
C MET A 13 1.15 -18.75 -5.75
N LEU A 14 1.71 -19.87 -5.32
CA LEU A 14 0.98 -21.14 -5.21
C LEU A 14 0.07 -21.12 -3.99
N ARG A 15 -1.24 -20.91 -4.21
CA ARG A 15 -2.23 -20.78 -3.13
C ARG A 15 -3.54 -21.47 -3.46
N ALA A 16 -4.21 -21.94 -2.42
CA ALA A 16 -5.55 -22.50 -2.49
C ALA A 16 -6.50 -21.72 -1.59
N TYR A 17 -7.63 -21.27 -2.14
CA TYR A 17 -8.66 -20.53 -1.42
C TYR A 17 -9.96 -21.33 -1.40
N ARG A 18 -10.70 -21.26 -0.29
CA ARG A 18 -12.07 -21.79 -0.24
C ARG A 18 -13.00 -20.85 -1.00
N ARG A 19 -14.03 -21.41 -1.64
CA ARG A 19 -15.00 -20.68 -2.47
C ARG A 19 -15.58 -19.44 -1.79
N HIS A 20 -16.02 -19.54 -0.53
CA HIS A 20 -16.58 -18.41 0.21
C HIS A 20 -15.61 -17.23 0.39
N ILE A 21 -14.29 -17.48 0.43
CA ILE A 21 -13.28 -16.42 0.50
C ILE A 21 -13.17 -15.73 -0.86
N VAL A 22 -13.17 -16.50 -1.94
CA VAL A 22 -13.15 -15.97 -3.31
C VAL A 22 -14.39 -15.11 -3.57
N ASP A 23 -15.57 -15.58 -3.19
CA ASP A 23 -16.83 -14.84 -3.35
C ASP A 23 -16.82 -13.51 -2.57
N ALA A 24 -16.27 -13.52 -1.34
CA ALA A 24 -16.09 -12.30 -0.54
C ALA A 24 -15.12 -11.32 -1.22
N MET A 25 -13.98 -11.82 -1.72
CA MET A 25 -12.99 -11.00 -2.43
C MET A 25 -13.54 -10.39 -3.72
N LEU A 26 -14.39 -11.12 -4.46
CA LEU A 26 -15.05 -10.62 -5.67
C LEU A 26 -16.04 -9.49 -5.39
N THR A 27 -16.53 -9.39 -4.14
CA THR A 27 -17.41 -8.30 -3.70
C THR A 27 -16.62 -7.03 -3.35
N CYS A 28 -15.32 -7.15 -3.08
CA CYS A 28 -14.45 -6.01 -2.82
C CYS A 28 -14.14 -5.26 -4.12
N HIS A 29 -14.37 -3.94 -4.10
CA HIS A 29 -14.13 -3.05 -5.24
C HIS A 29 -12.74 -2.37 -5.20
N GLU A 30 -11.86 -2.82 -4.31
CA GLU A 30 -10.51 -2.29 -4.14
C GLU A 30 -9.63 -2.62 -5.36
N ARG A 31 -9.01 -1.60 -5.98
CA ARG A 31 -8.14 -1.81 -7.16
C ARG A 31 -6.76 -2.29 -6.79
N SER A 32 -6.21 -1.80 -5.68
CA SER A 32 -4.88 -2.16 -5.23
C SER A 32 -4.94 -3.43 -4.38
N THR A 33 -5.09 -4.57 -5.05
CA THR A 33 -5.27 -5.85 -4.36
C THR A 33 -3.99 -6.65 -4.37
N PHE A 34 -3.25 -6.62 -3.27
CA PHE A 34 -2.38 -7.74 -2.94
C PHE A 34 -3.28 -8.91 -2.52
N ILE A 35 -3.66 -9.76 -3.49
CA ILE A 35 -4.60 -10.89 -3.34
C ILE A 35 -4.38 -11.69 -2.05
N PRO A 36 -3.14 -12.04 -1.65
CA PRO A 36 -2.89 -12.81 -0.43
C PRO A 36 -3.31 -12.09 0.85
N ILE A 37 -3.12 -10.78 0.91
CA ILE A 37 -3.48 -9.97 2.08
C ILE A 37 -4.98 -9.80 2.14
N LEU A 38 -5.63 -9.50 1.02
CA LEU A 38 -7.09 -9.39 0.97
C LEU A 38 -7.75 -10.72 1.38
N ALA A 39 -7.26 -11.85 0.87
CA ALA A 39 -7.75 -13.16 1.25
C ALA A 39 -7.60 -13.42 2.75
N ASN A 40 -6.48 -13.00 3.35
CA ASN A 40 -6.22 -13.19 4.78
C ASN A 40 -7.12 -12.36 5.69
N ILE A 41 -7.63 -11.21 5.24
CA ILE A 41 -8.62 -10.41 5.99
C ILE A 41 -9.91 -11.20 6.19
N PHE A 42 -10.33 -11.98 5.18
CA PHE A 42 -11.55 -12.80 5.25
C PHE A 42 -11.30 -14.22 5.78
N ALA A 43 -10.05 -14.69 5.76
CA ALA A 43 -9.70 -16.04 6.20
C ALA A 43 -9.71 -16.14 7.73
N ARG A 44 -10.57 -17.00 8.28
CA ARG A 44 -10.56 -17.33 9.71
C ARG A 44 -9.43 -18.29 10.13
N LYS A 45 -8.95 -19.10 9.18
CA LYS A 45 -7.87 -20.09 9.38
C LYS A 45 -6.98 -20.08 8.14
N ALA A 46 -5.72 -19.71 8.31
CA ALA A 46 -4.67 -19.83 7.30
C ALA A 46 -3.68 -20.93 7.73
N THR A 47 -3.15 -21.68 6.77
CA THR A 47 -2.06 -22.64 6.99
C THR A 47 -1.06 -22.53 5.87
N GLU A 48 0.22 -22.63 6.21
CA GLU A 48 1.31 -22.74 5.24
C GLU A 48 1.72 -24.21 5.13
N ILE A 49 1.95 -24.66 3.91
CA ILE A 49 2.47 -26.00 3.61
C ILE A 49 3.85 -25.78 2.96
N PRO A 50 4.93 -26.35 3.51
CA PRO A 50 6.24 -26.23 2.90
C PRO A 50 6.22 -26.93 1.53
N VAL A 51 6.65 -26.21 0.50
CA VAL A 51 6.79 -26.72 -0.86
C VAL A 51 8.23 -26.48 -1.28
N GLU A 52 8.91 -27.53 -1.74
CA GLU A 52 10.23 -27.38 -2.33
C GLU A 52 10.13 -26.65 -3.66
N HIS A 53 10.88 -25.55 -3.76
CA HIS A 53 11.00 -24.80 -5.00
C HIS A 53 12.30 -25.23 -5.69
N ALA A 54 12.19 -25.79 -6.89
CA ALA A 54 13.36 -26.06 -7.72
C ALA A 54 13.98 -24.73 -8.19
N GLU A 55 15.30 -24.69 -8.30
CA GLU A 55 15.97 -23.57 -8.95
C GLU A 55 15.51 -23.43 -10.40
N ARG A 56 15.34 -22.18 -10.85
CA ARG A 56 14.95 -21.93 -12.24
C ARG A 56 16.09 -22.37 -13.15
N LEU A 57 15.82 -23.34 -14.01
CA LEU A 57 16.78 -23.82 -15.02
C LEU A 57 17.08 -22.76 -16.09
N HIS A 58 16.14 -21.83 -16.34
CA HIS A 58 16.27 -20.78 -17.34
C HIS A 58 15.60 -19.45 -16.91
N GLY A 59 16.25 -18.33 -17.25
CA GLY A 59 15.73 -16.97 -17.12
C GLY A 59 16.25 -16.20 -15.91
N ASP A 60 16.47 -14.90 -16.10
CA ASP A 60 16.88 -13.99 -15.03
C ASP A 60 15.70 -13.57 -14.14
N SER A 61 16.01 -13.23 -12.88
CA SER A 61 15.02 -12.65 -11.97
C SER A 61 14.47 -11.34 -12.54
N LYS A 62 13.15 -11.25 -12.72
CA LYS A 62 12.47 -10.00 -13.09
C LYS A 62 12.38 -8.98 -11.95
N TYR A 63 12.79 -9.35 -10.74
CA TYR A 63 12.78 -8.47 -9.58
C TYR A 63 14.14 -7.82 -9.38
N SER A 64 14.19 -6.49 -9.54
CA SER A 64 15.31 -5.69 -9.04
C SER A 64 15.08 -5.30 -7.58
N VAL A 65 16.16 -5.07 -6.83
CA VAL A 65 16.10 -4.55 -5.44
C VAL A 65 15.28 -3.27 -5.33
N ILE A 66 15.35 -2.39 -6.34
CA ILE A 66 14.57 -1.14 -6.40
C ILE A 66 13.07 -1.44 -6.55
N SER A 67 12.70 -2.41 -7.40
CA SER A 67 11.31 -2.83 -7.58
C SER A 67 10.74 -3.43 -6.28
N LEU A 68 11.56 -4.16 -5.51
CA LEU A 68 11.13 -4.72 -4.23
C LEU A 68 10.90 -3.63 -3.17
N ILE A 69 11.76 -2.61 -3.11
CA ILE A 69 11.57 -1.46 -2.21
C ILE A 69 10.29 -0.69 -2.58
N SER A 70 10.08 -0.41 -3.87
CA SER A 70 8.85 0.22 -4.36
C SER A 70 7.62 -0.59 -3.96
N LEU A 71 7.66 -1.92 -4.12
CA LEU A 71 6.57 -2.80 -3.73
C LEU A 71 6.25 -2.72 -2.24
N MET A 72 7.27 -2.61 -1.37
CA MET A 72 7.05 -2.44 0.07
C MET A 72 6.43 -1.08 0.40
N TYR A 73 6.87 0.00 -0.24
CA TYR A 73 6.25 1.33 -0.09
C TYR A 73 4.78 1.33 -0.57
N ASP A 74 4.51 0.70 -1.71
CA ASP A 74 3.15 0.50 -2.22
C ASP A 74 2.29 -0.30 -1.23
N LEU A 75 2.84 -1.36 -0.65
CA LEU A 75 2.13 -2.22 0.31
C LEU A 75 1.76 -1.47 1.59
N VAL A 76 2.71 -0.73 2.17
CA VAL A 76 2.50 0.06 3.40
C VAL A 76 1.46 1.16 3.17
N THR A 77 1.54 1.87 2.03
CA THR A 77 0.61 2.96 1.70
C THR A 77 -0.79 2.46 1.33
N CYS A 78 -0.91 1.26 0.73
CA CYS A 78 -2.22 0.68 0.39
C CYS A 78 -2.98 0.14 1.61
N LEU A 79 -2.27 -0.43 2.58
CA LEU A 79 -2.90 -1.18 3.66
C LEU A 79 -3.04 -0.36 4.95
N THR A 80 -2.33 0.76 5.06
CA THR A 80 -2.26 1.51 6.31
C THR A 80 -2.32 3.01 6.08
N THR A 81 -3.10 3.70 6.91
CA THR A 81 -3.07 5.17 7.04
C THR A 81 -2.06 5.64 8.08
N THR A 82 -1.24 4.72 8.62
CA THR A 82 -0.25 5.01 9.65
C THR A 82 0.82 6.02 9.20
N PRO A 83 1.31 6.04 7.94
CA PRO A 83 2.28 7.05 7.52
C PRO A 83 1.68 8.46 7.55
N LEU A 84 0.44 8.60 7.10
CA LEU A 84 -0.29 9.87 7.12
C LEU A 84 -0.54 10.34 8.56
N ARG A 85 -0.96 9.41 9.45
CA ARG A 85 -1.21 9.71 10.86
C ARG A 85 0.07 10.09 11.61
N LEU A 86 1.19 9.43 11.32
CA LEU A 86 2.49 9.77 11.89
C LEU A 86 2.91 11.18 11.48
N LEU A 87 2.74 11.51 10.19
CA LEU A 87 3.02 12.86 9.68
C LEU A 87 2.16 13.91 10.40
N SER A 88 0.87 13.63 10.64
CA SER A 88 0.00 14.54 11.41
C SER A 88 0.47 14.73 12.86
N VAL A 89 0.88 13.66 13.55
CA VAL A 89 1.40 13.74 14.92
C VAL A 89 2.70 14.53 14.97
N ILE A 90 3.66 14.23 14.08
CA ILE A 90 4.93 14.95 13.99
C ILE A 90 4.67 16.43 13.67
N GLY A 91 3.80 16.72 12.69
CA GLY A 91 3.43 18.08 12.33
C GLY A 91 2.79 18.84 13.49
N SER A 92 1.94 18.19 14.28
CA SER A 92 1.32 18.80 15.47
C SER A 92 2.34 19.12 16.56
N ALA A 93 3.31 18.23 16.82
CA ALA A 93 4.37 18.47 17.78
C ALA A 93 5.29 19.62 17.34
N ILE A 94 5.63 19.65 16.05
CA ILE A 94 6.38 20.75 15.43
C ILE A 94 5.64 22.08 15.58
N ALA A 95 4.32 22.10 15.32
CA ALA A 95 3.52 23.32 15.44
C ALA A 95 3.48 23.84 16.89
N LEU A 96 3.35 22.95 17.88
CA LEU A 96 3.39 23.33 19.30
C LEU A 96 4.75 23.90 19.69
N LEU A 97 5.86 23.27 19.27
CA LEU A 97 7.21 23.78 19.49
C LEU A 97 7.44 25.13 18.81
N GLY A 98 6.95 25.29 17.57
CA GLY A 98 7.04 26.54 16.81
C GLY A 98 6.25 27.68 17.45
N PHE A 99 5.07 27.38 17.99
CA PHE A 99 4.27 28.35 18.74
C PHE A 99 4.99 28.80 20.03
N PHE A 100 5.54 27.85 20.79
CA PHE A 100 6.31 28.15 21.98
C PHE A 100 7.56 28.98 21.68
N LEU A 101 8.32 28.60 20.64
CA LEU A 101 9.49 29.35 20.19
C LEU A 101 9.13 30.78 19.79
N THR A 102 8.04 30.95 19.04
CA THR A 102 7.54 32.27 18.61
C THR A 102 7.17 33.12 19.81
N PHE A 103 6.46 32.56 20.80
CA PHE A 103 6.12 33.25 22.04
C PHE A 103 7.38 33.73 22.78
N VAL A 104 8.37 32.85 22.94
CA VAL A 104 9.67 33.19 23.55
C VAL A 104 10.35 34.32 22.78
N LEU A 105 10.44 34.24 21.46
CA LEU A 105 11.08 35.28 20.63
C LEU A 105 10.37 36.64 20.73
N VAL A 106 9.03 36.66 20.81
CA VAL A 106 8.25 37.89 21.01
C VAL A 106 8.56 38.51 22.37
N VAL A 107 8.60 37.71 23.44
CA VAL A 107 8.94 38.20 24.78
C VAL A 107 10.37 38.75 24.82
N LEU A 108 11.35 38.03 24.27
CA LEU A 108 12.74 38.49 24.24
C LEU A 108 12.87 39.78 23.45
N ARG A 109 12.15 39.93 22.33
CA ARG A 109 12.13 41.18 21.56
C ARG A 109 11.59 42.37 22.36
N LEU A 110 10.56 42.16 23.19
CA LEU A 110 10.00 43.23 24.03
C LEU A 110 10.95 43.64 25.17
N VAL A 111 11.76 42.71 25.69
CA VAL A 111 12.69 42.97 26.80
C VAL A 111 14.03 43.55 26.32
N PHE A 112 14.62 42.97 25.26
CA PHE A 112 15.97 43.33 24.78
C PHE A 112 15.97 44.33 23.62
N GLY A 113 14.79 44.74 23.14
CA GLY A 113 14.65 45.72 22.05
C GLY A 113 14.82 45.14 20.65
N ALA A 114 14.65 46.00 19.64
CA ALA A 114 14.61 45.60 18.23
C ALA A 114 16.00 45.31 17.62
N GLU A 115 17.06 45.91 18.14
CA GLU A 115 18.45 45.75 17.67
C GLU A 115 18.92 44.29 17.81
N TRP A 116 18.63 43.66 18.95
CA TRP A 116 18.97 42.25 19.21
C TRP A 116 18.28 41.28 18.24
N ALA A 117 17.06 41.59 17.81
CA ALA A 117 16.31 40.74 16.88
C ALA A 117 16.87 40.76 15.45
N ALA A 118 17.62 41.79 15.06
CA ALA A 118 18.17 41.93 13.71
C ALA A 118 19.34 40.95 13.44
N GLU A 119 20.09 40.55 14.47
CA GLU A 119 21.22 39.61 14.33
C GLU A 119 20.76 38.17 14.03
N GLY A 120 19.53 37.81 14.43
CA GLY A 120 18.97 36.45 14.27
C GLY A 120 18.35 36.14 12.91
N VAL A 121 18.31 37.09 11.97
CA VAL A 121 17.53 37.00 10.72
C VAL A 121 17.98 35.84 9.83
N PHE A 122 19.28 35.60 9.70
CA PHE A 122 19.80 34.48 8.90
C PHE A 122 19.42 33.11 9.47
N MET A 123 19.43 32.96 10.79
CA MET A 123 19.00 31.73 11.47
C MET A 123 17.49 31.50 11.27
N LEU A 124 16.69 32.56 11.32
CA LEU A 124 15.25 32.49 11.05
C LEU A 124 14.96 32.01 9.62
N PHE A 125 15.69 32.52 8.62
CA PHE A 125 15.56 32.04 7.24
C PHE A 125 15.95 30.58 7.09
N ALA A 126 17.03 30.12 7.75
CA ALA A 126 17.43 28.72 7.71
C ALA A 126 16.34 27.78 8.26
N PHE A 127 15.71 28.15 9.38
CA PHE A 127 14.55 27.41 9.91
C PHE A 127 13.35 27.48 8.97
N LEU A 128 13.02 28.66 8.44
CA LEU A 128 11.90 28.85 7.53
C LEU A 128 12.02 27.95 6.29
N PHE A 129 13.18 27.95 5.62
CA PHE A 129 13.41 27.10 4.45
C PHE A 129 13.38 25.61 4.80
N SER A 130 13.94 25.23 5.96
CA SER A 130 13.86 23.84 6.44
C SER A 130 12.42 23.39 6.67
N PHE A 131 11.58 24.24 7.27
CA PHE A 131 10.15 23.96 7.47
C PHE A 131 9.38 23.88 6.15
N ILE A 132 9.65 24.80 5.21
CA ILE A 132 9.03 24.77 3.88
C ILE A 132 9.40 23.45 3.16
N GLY A 133 10.66 23.05 3.20
CA GLY A 133 11.11 21.77 2.64
C GLY A 133 10.38 20.58 3.26
N ALA A 134 10.27 20.53 4.59
CA ALA A 134 9.52 19.49 5.29
C ALA A 134 8.03 19.47 4.91
N GLN A 135 7.40 20.64 4.74
CA GLN A 135 6.02 20.77 4.31
C GLN A 135 5.80 20.20 2.91
N PHE A 136 6.71 20.46 1.96
CA PHE A 136 6.64 19.91 0.61
C PHE A 136 6.77 18.37 0.61
N VAL A 137 7.63 17.81 1.46
CA VAL A 137 7.69 16.35 1.65
C VAL A 137 6.34 15.82 2.15
N GLY A 138 5.74 16.49 3.12
CA GLY A 138 4.41 16.15 3.61
C GLY A 138 3.31 16.22 2.53
N MET A 139 3.34 17.27 1.70
CA MET A 139 2.43 17.39 0.55
C MET A 139 2.65 16.29 -0.49
N GLY A 140 3.89 15.86 -0.73
CA GLY A 140 4.19 14.75 -1.62
C GLY A 140 3.53 13.45 -1.17
N ILE A 141 3.65 13.13 0.13
CA ILE A 141 2.96 11.97 0.72
C ILE A 141 1.44 12.12 0.56
N LEU A 142 0.88 13.28 0.89
CA LEU A 142 -0.56 13.53 0.75
C LEU A 142 -1.03 13.37 -0.71
N GLY A 143 -0.24 13.85 -1.68
CA GLY A 143 -0.49 13.68 -3.11
C GLY A 143 -0.55 12.21 -3.55
N GLU A 144 0.31 11.36 -3.00
CA GLU A 144 0.29 9.91 -3.24
C GLU A 144 -1.03 9.28 -2.78
N TYR A 145 -1.51 9.64 -1.58
CA TYR A 145 -2.81 9.17 -1.07
C TYR A 145 -3.98 9.68 -1.90
N ILE A 146 -3.98 10.97 -2.28
CA ILE A 146 -5.02 11.55 -3.13
C ILE A 146 -5.02 10.89 -4.51
N GLY A 147 -3.86 10.63 -5.10
CA GLY A 147 -3.73 9.93 -6.37
C GLY A 147 -4.32 8.52 -6.32
N ARG A 148 -4.12 7.79 -5.21
CA ARG A 148 -4.74 6.47 -4.99
C ARG A 148 -6.26 6.56 -4.87
N ILE A 149 -6.77 7.49 -4.05
CA ILE A 149 -8.21 7.75 -3.94
C ILE A 149 -8.82 8.10 -5.30
N TYR A 150 -8.15 8.96 -6.06
CA TYR A 150 -8.59 9.33 -7.41
C TYR A 150 -8.64 8.12 -8.34
N ASN A 151 -7.62 7.25 -8.31
CA ASN A 151 -7.60 6.02 -9.12
C ASN A 151 -8.73 5.05 -8.74
N ASP A 152 -9.06 4.93 -7.44
CA ASP A 152 -10.16 4.11 -6.96
C ASP A 152 -11.52 4.67 -7.41
N VAL A 153 -11.75 5.98 -7.21
CA VAL A 153 -13.01 6.67 -7.58
C VAL A 153 -13.25 6.67 -9.09
N ARG A 154 -12.20 6.75 -9.92
CA ARG A 154 -12.32 6.82 -11.38
C ARG A 154 -12.95 5.57 -12.01
N ALA A 155 -13.13 4.48 -11.24
CA ALA A 155 -13.95 3.32 -11.59
C ALA A 155 -13.69 2.66 -12.97
N ARG A 156 -12.53 2.89 -13.62
CA ARG A 156 -12.22 2.31 -14.94
C ARG A 156 -12.15 0.77 -14.88
N PRO A 157 -12.72 0.01 -15.82
CA PRO A 157 -12.61 -1.45 -15.79
C PRO A 157 -11.12 -1.88 -15.82
N ARG A 158 -10.74 -2.85 -14.96
CA ARG A 158 -9.34 -3.32 -14.83
C ARG A 158 -8.81 -3.98 -16.10
N TYR A 159 -9.72 -4.60 -16.86
CA TYR A 159 -9.43 -5.26 -18.11
C TYR A 159 -10.66 -5.16 -19.01
N PHE A 160 -10.43 -5.24 -20.30
CA PHE A 160 -11.47 -5.37 -21.30
C PHE A 160 -11.35 -6.75 -21.96
N VAL A 161 -12.43 -7.53 -21.96
CA VAL A 161 -12.44 -8.86 -22.58
C VAL A 161 -12.69 -8.68 -24.07
N GLN A 162 -11.66 -8.88 -24.89
CA GLN A 162 -11.78 -8.71 -26.33
C GLN A 162 -12.50 -9.89 -27.01
N ARG A 163 -12.24 -11.12 -26.55
CA ARG A 163 -12.87 -12.33 -27.09
C ARG A 163 -12.90 -13.43 -26.04
N VAL A 164 -14.05 -14.09 -25.90
CA VAL A 164 -14.17 -15.33 -25.11
C VAL A 164 -14.18 -16.50 -26.09
N VAL A 165 -13.18 -17.37 -25.99
CA VAL A 165 -13.15 -18.62 -26.76
C VAL A 165 -13.64 -19.73 -25.84
N LYS A 166 -14.86 -20.22 -26.05
CA LYS A 166 -15.30 -21.47 -25.43
C LYS A 166 -14.76 -22.61 -26.28
N GLY A 167 -13.96 -23.49 -25.69
CA GLY A 167 -13.67 -24.78 -26.30
C GLY A 167 -14.98 -25.55 -26.44
N GLU A 168 -15.28 -26.02 -27.64
CA GLU A 168 -16.37 -26.98 -27.83
C GLU A 168 -16.08 -28.18 -26.95
N THR A 169 -16.96 -28.43 -25.99
CA THR A 169 -16.94 -29.67 -25.22
C THR A 169 -17.26 -30.76 -26.22
N ARG A 170 -16.26 -31.51 -26.67
CA ARG A 170 -16.45 -32.72 -27.45
C ARG A 170 -17.35 -33.62 -26.62
N LYS A 171 -18.64 -33.70 -26.98
CA LYS A 171 -19.51 -34.77 -26.55
C LYS A 171 -18.90 -36.01 -27.19
N ASP A 172 -18.17 -36.80 -26.41
CA ASP A 172 -17.79 -38.15 -26.82
C ASP A 172 -19.09 -38.96 -26.95
N GLU A 173 -19.63 -39.02 -28.16
CA GLU A 173 -20.55 -40.08 -28.57
C GLU A 173 -19.73 -41.37 -28.66
N THR A 174 -19.68 -42.12 -27.56
CA THR A 174 -19.11 -43.46 -27.55
C THR A 174 -20.15 -44.45 -27.02
N HIS A 175 -20.66 -45.25 -27.95
CA HIS A 175 -21.23 -46.60 -27.81
C HIS A 175 -22.51 -46.81 -26.99
N GLN A 176 -23.62 -46.96 -27.73
CA GLN A 176 -24.64 -47.96 -27.39
C GLN A 176 -25.08 -48.72 -28.65
N GLU A 177 -24.14 -49.42 -29.30
CA GLU A 177 -24.43 -50.62 -30.09
C GLU A 177 -24.30 -51.83 -29.16
N SER A 178 -25.41 -52.28 -28.60
CA SER A 178 -25.64 -53.66 -28.14
C SER A 178 -27.07 -53.81 -27.64
N HIS A 179 -28.02 -53.83 -28.57
CA HIS A 179 -29.28 -54.54 -28.37
C HIS A 179 -29.47 -55.53 -29.52
N VAL A 180 -28.78 -56.67 -29.40
CA VAL A 180 -29.25 -57.95 -29.92
C VAL A 180 -30.01 -58.60 -28.76
N LYS A 181 -31.33 -58.65 -28.89
CA LYS A 181 -32.17 -59.80 -28.53
C LYS A 181 -33.51 -59.65 -29.24
#